data_AF-A0AAP8PTX9-F1
#
_entry.id   AF-A0AAP8PTX9-F1
#
_cell.length_a   1.000
_cell.length_b   1.000
_cell.length_c   1.000
_cell.angle_alpha   90.00
_cell.angle_beta   90.00
_cell.angle_gamma   90.00
#
_symmetry.space_group_name_H-M   'P 1'
#
loop_
_entity.id
_entity.type
_entity.pdbx_description
1 polymer ?
#
loop_
_entity_poly.entity_id
_entity_poly.type
_entity_poly.pdbx_seq_one_letter_code
_entity_poly.pdbx_strand_id
1 'polypeptide(L)'
;MDEEQVPLLAFGIHADTGLPLETGSMGRHEQHQSAAESLLGQTVGAAFPDRAHLGLQFGFDADQLSESGWGLLFAANMDSAPHLAALAPLIELRRRQAGGTLRIFAGPDGYRQGESASGWLNRHGSSLDMINPDLGMPYYLVLIGSPEAIPFEFQYALDLVAGVGRLDFPTLEEFTAYADSVVAHETDATRKTARRIELFATRHDFDRATQLFIKHVATPFGAGTGSLGPLGEKYRFALNSSLSEQATKACLSHLLSAPHNPPSLLITGTHGMAFQADDPRLADHQGALVCQDWPAYGDITHEHWFAAQDIPEHANVHGMIHLFFACYGAGTPAFDNFHSKADRVRIAPHAMTARLPQKLMTLPQGGILASLGHIDRVWASSFVSEIGMAQPQRFRDVIHRLLAGQRVGMATDAFNGQWGVLSTRLLEKLNNKLNGQTVPAADLLALQIARDDIRNYVVLGDPAVRLKPEQDDVSG
;
A
#
# COMPACT_ATOMS: atom_id res chain seq x y z
N MET A 1 1.30 -35.94 14.33
CA MET A 1 2.02 -34.66 14.41
C MET A 1 1.03 -33.69 13.82
N ASP A 2 0.20 -33.12 14.67
CA ASP A 2 -0.95 -32.33 14.24
C ASP A 2 -0.44 -31.15 13.41
N GLU A 3 -0.86 -31.09 12.15
CA GLU A 3 -0.72 -29.89 11.32
C GLU A 3 -1.64 -28.84 11.93
N GLU A 4 -1.14 -28.10 12.92
CA GLU A 4 -1.79 -26.86 13.37
C GLU A 4 -1.89 -25.95 12.15
N GLN A 5 -3.10 -25.82 11.61
CA GLN A 5 -3.44 -24.79 10.64
C GLN A 5 -2.94 -23.46 11.17
N VAL A 6 -2.12 -22.76 10.38
CA VAL A 6 -1.57 -21.47 10.80
C VAL A 6 -2.75 -20.52 11.06
N PRO A 7 -2.87 -19.97 12.28
CA PRO A 7 -3.97 -19.06 12.58
C PRO A 7 -3.88 -17.81 11.68
N LEU A 8 -5.03 -17.32 11.25
CA LEU A 8 -5.17 -16.05 10.54
C LEU A 8 -4.85 -14.93 11.52
N LEU A 9 -3.61 -14.44 11.48
CA LEU A 9 -3.11 -13.41 12.39
C LEU A 9 -3.11 -12.05 11.69
N ALA A 10 -3.90 -11.12 12.21
CA ALA A 10 -3.93 -9.73 11.78
C ALA A 10 -2.85 -8.92 12.50
N PHE A 11 -2.30 -7.91 11.83
CA PHE A 11 -1.31 -6.99 12.38
C PHE A 11 -1.94 -5.70 12.90
N GLY A 12 -2.98 -5.82 13.72
CA GLY A 12 -3.60 -4.66 14.36
C GLY A 12 -3.99 -4.92 15.80
N ILE A 13 -3.98 -3.86 16.61
CA ILE A 13 -4.37 -3.88 18.03
C ILE A 13 -5.53 -2.93 18.25
N HIS A 14 -6.54 -3.39 18.98
CA HIS A 14 -7.66 -2.57 19.44
C HIS A 14 -7.19 -1.52 20.45
N ALA A 15 -7.50 -0.24 20.19
CA ALA A 15 -7.10 0.88 21.04
C ALA A 15 -7.83 0.97 22.39
N ASP A 16 -9.01 0.37 22.50
CA ASP A 16 -9.86 0.33 23.70
C ASP A 16 -9.47 -0.82 24.65
N THR A 17 -9.12 -1.98 24.09
CA THR A 17 -8.84 -3.21 24.85
C THR A 17 -7.37 -3.56 24.92
N GLY A 18 -6.52 -3.02 24.04
CA GLY A 18 -5.13 -3.47 23.91
C GLY A 18 -4.99 -4.93 23.51
N LEU A 19 -6.01 -5.52 22.87
CA LEU A 19 -6.00 -6.89 22.38
C LEU A 19 -5.79 -6.92 20.85
N PRO A 20 -5.24 -8.01 20.29
CA PRO A 20 -5.17 -8.19 18.85
C PRO A 20 -6.54 -8.09 18.20
N LEU A 21 -6.59 -7.57 16.96
CA LEU A 21 -7.77 -7.66 16.11
C LEU A 21 -8.07 -9.14 15.84
N GLU A 22 -9.02 -9.71 16.57
CA GLU A 22 -9.44 -11.09 16.35
C GLU A 22 -10.23 -11.23 15.04
N THR A 23 -10.12 -12.41 14.44
CA THR A 23 -11.19 -12.95 13.60
C THR A 23 -12.31 -13.36 14.54
N GLY A 24 -13.34 -12.53 14.69
CA GLY A 24 -14.54 -12.92 15.42
C GLY A 24 -15.05 -14.30 14.95
N SER A 25 -15.60 -15.09 15.87
CA SER A 25 -16.14 -16.44 15.67
C SER A 25 -16.76 -16.67 14.27
N MET A 26 -16.01 -17.28 13.37
CA MET A 26 -16.34 -17.40 11.94
C MET A 26 -17.38 -18.49 11.63
N GLY A 27 -18.14 -18.96 12.63
CA GLY A 27 -19.12 -20.04 12.48
C GLY A 27 -20.38 -19.70 11.68
N ARG A 28 -20.52 -18.46 11.17
CA ARG A 28 -21.69 -18.00 10.38
C ARG A 28 -21.38 -17.64 8.92
N HIS A 29 -20.14 -17.80 8.46
CA HIS A 29 -19.69 -17.37 7.12
C HIS A 29 -20.14 -18.29 5.96
N GLU A 30 -20.75 -19.45 6.24
CA GLU A 30 -20.75 -20.58 5.29
C GLU A 30 -21.79 -20.56 4.16
N GLN A 31 -22.91 -19.84 4.30
CA GLN A 31 -24.11 -20.11 3.47
C GLN A 31 -24.42 -19.07 2.38
N HIS A 32 -24.07 -17.80 2.54
CA HIS A 32 -24.65 -16.74 1.68
C HIS A 32 -23.70 -16.19 0.60
N GLN A 33 -22.38 -16.25 0.81
CA GLN A 33 -21.40 -15.66 -0.11
C GLN A 33 -21.06 -16.55 -1.31
N SER A 34 -21.12 -17.88 -1.13
CA SER A 34 -20.87 -18.83 -2.22
C SER A 34 -21.87 -18.71 -3.36
N ALA A 35 -23.06 -18.14 -3.15
CA ALA A 35 -24.04 -17.93 -4.22
C ALA A 35 -23.72 -16.71 -5.10
N ALA A 36 -23.25 -15.60 -4.52
CA ALA A 36 -22.94 -14.37 -5.27
C ALA A 36 -21.61 -14.48 -6.03
N GLU A 37 -20.58 -15.08 -5.41
CA GLU A 37 -19.29 -15.32 -6.06
C GLU A 37 -19.35 -16.46 -7.09
N SER A 38 -20.23 -17.44 -6.88
CA SER A 38 -20.58 -18.46 -7.90
C SER A 38 -21.17 -17.84 -9.17
N LEU A 39 -22.04 -16.83 -9.03
CA LEU A 39 -22.64 -16.13 -10.17
C LEU A 39 -21.60 -15.31 -10.95
N LEU A 40 -20.68 -14.64 -10.24
CA LEU A 40 -19.53 -13.94 -10.83
C LEU A 40 -18.57 -14.92 -11.54
N GLY A 41 -18.37 -16.10 -10.97
CA GLY A 41 -17.56 -17.18 -11.52
C GLY A 41 -18.03 -17.74 -12.86
N GLN A 42 -19.33 -17.62 -13.17
CA GLN A 42 -19.88 -17.98 -14.48
C GLN A 42 -19.59 -16.95 -15.58
N THR A 43 -19.07 -15.77 -15.21
CA THR A 43 -18.97 -14.60 -16.12
C THR A 43 -17.52 -14.21 -16.45
N VAL A 44 -16.52 -14.63 -15.67
CA VAL A 44 -15.14 -14.17 -15.85
C VAL A 44 -14.26 -15.29 -16.41
N GLY A 45 -14.01 -15.24 -17.71
CA GLY A 45 -12.92 -15.97 -18.35
C GLY A 45 -11.80 -15.00 -18.70
N ALA A 46 -10.60 -15.20 -18.15
CA ALA A 46 -9.33 -15.12 -18.87
C ALA A 46 -8.16 -15.37 -17.92
N ALA A 47 -7.26 -16.26 -18.35
CA ALA A 47 -5.92 -16.39 -17.81
C ALA A 47 -5.09 -15.18 -18.26
N PHE A 48 -4.41 -14.52 -17.32
CA PHE A 48 -3.41 -13.50 -17.63
C PHE A 48 -2.07 -14.18 -17.95
N PRO A 49 -1.47 -13.94 -19.13
CA PRO A 49 -0.13 -14.44 -19.42
C PRO A 49 0.92 -13.67 -18.59
N ASP A 50 1.97 -14.39 -18.20
CA ASP A 50 3.16 -13.87 -17.53
C ASP A 50 3.84 -12.81 -18.43
N ARG A 51 3.76 -11.54 -18.05
CA ARG A 51 4.33 -10.40 -18.78
C ARG A 51 5.08 -9.49 -17.82
N ALA A 52 6.19 -8.91 -18.29
CA ALA A 52 7.08 -8.06 -17.49
C ALA A 52 6.42 -6.77 -16.96
N HIS A 53 5.32 -6.33 -17.57
CA HIS A 53 4.47 -5.20 -17.17
C HIS A 53 3.03 -5.56 -17.55
N LEU A 54 2.15 -5.78 -16.57
CA LEU A 54 0.80 -6.33 -16.83
C LEU A 54 -0.13 -5.28 -17.48
N GLY A 55 0.13 -4.01 -17.24
CA GLY A 55 -0.74 -2.91 -17.66
C GLY A 55 -0.34 -2.19 -18.95
N LEU A 56 0.94 -1.95 -19.22
CA LEU A 56 1.36 -1.11 -20.36
C LEU A 56 1.55 -1.92 -21.66
N GLN A 57 1.13 -1.36 -22.79
CA GLN A 57 1.31 -2.03 -24.08
C GLN A 57 2.79 -2.28 -24.42
N PHE A 58 3.10 -3.46 -24.97
CA PHE A 58 4.46 -3.78 -25.42
C PHE A 58 4.95 -2.74 -26.44
N GLY A 59 6.19 -2.27 -26.25
CA GLY A 59 6.80 -1.23 -27.07
C GLY A 59 6.89 0.13 -26.40
N PHE A 60 6.20 0.33 -25.28
CA PHE A 60 6.38 1.50 -24.41
C PHE A 60 7.27 1.16 -23.20
N ASP A 61 8.10 2.11 -22.79
CA ASP A 61 8.88 2.06 -21.55
C ASP A 61 8.11 2.69 -20.39
N ALA A 62 7.73 1.87 -19.41
CA ALA A 62 7.02 2.29 -18.22
C ALA A 62 7.84 3.23 -17.31
N ASP A 63 9.17 3.25 -17.38
CA ASP A 63 9.99 4.21 -16.61
C ASP A 63 10.09 5.59 -17.28
N GLN A 64 9.78 5.69 -18.57
CA GLN A 64 9.78 6.94 -19.35
C GLN A 64 8.37 7.53 -19.41
N LEU A 65 8.12 8.64 -18.71
CA LEU A 65 6.80 9.27 -18.69
C LEU A 65 6.36 9.79 -20.06
N SER A 66 7.29 10.12 -20.95
CA SER A 66 6.96 10.52 -22.33
C SER A 66 6.28 9.39 -23.12
N GLU A 67 6.52 8.13 -22.74
CA GLU A 67 5.95 6.94 -23.35
C GLU A 67 4.79 6.37 -22.55
N SER A 68 4.91 6.34 -21.22
CA SER A 68 3.91 5.76 -20.31
C SER A 68 2.78 6.73 -19.92
N GLY A 69 3.02 8.03 -19.98
CA GLY A 69 2.05 9.05 -19.62
C GLY A 69 1.77 9.18 -18.12
N TRP A 70 1.20 10.32 -17.76
CA TRP A 70 0.82 10.64 -16.38
C TRP A 70 -0.48 11.42 -16.36
N GLY A 71 -1.37 11.15 -15.40
CA GLY A 71 -2.61 11.91 -15.31
C GLY A 71 -3.20 12.06 -13.92
N LEU A 72 -4.05 13.06 -13.79
CA LEU A 72 -4.86 13.32 -12.60
C LEU A 72 -6.30 12.86 -12.83
N LEU A 73 -6.89 12.21 -11.83
CA LEU A 73 -8.28 11.80 -11.84
C LEU A 73 -9.01 12.36 -10.61
N PHE A 74 -10.03 13.17 -10.88
CA PHE A 74 -10.92 13.76 -9.89
C PHE A 74 -12.27 13.07 -9.89
N ALA A 75 -13.03 13.19 -8.79
CA ALA A 75 -14.45 12.88 -8.81
C ALA A 75 -15.19 13.86 -9.74
N ALA A 76 -16.19 13.37 -10.48
CA ALA A 76 -16.88 14.14 -11.50
C ALA A 76 -17.67 15.33 -10.94
N ASN A 77 -18.08 15.24 -9.67
CA ASN A 77 -18.83 16.26 -8.94
C ASN A 77 -17.93 17.19 -8.10
N MET A 78 -16.61 17.01 -8.15
CA MET A 78 -15.64 17.80 -7.39
C MET A 78 -15.21 19.03 -8.19
N ASP A 79 -15.14 20.20 -7.54
CA ASP A 79 -14.45 21.35 -8.10
C ASP A 79 -12.93 21.10 -8.08
N SER A 80 -12.36 20.86 -9.26
CA SER A 80 -10.93 20.56 -9.40
C SER A 80 -10.06 21.81 -9.39
N ALA A 81 -10.62 23.02 -9.61
CA ALA A 81 -9.81 24.22 -9.83
C ALA A 81 -8.86 24.55 -8.64
N PRO A 82 -9.29 24.48 -7.37
CA PRO A 82 -8.39 24.74 -6.24
C PRO A 82 -7.25 23.74 -6.12
N HIS A 83 -7.52 22.46 -6.39
CA HIS A 83 -6.53 21.38 -6.33
C HIS A 83 -5.54 21.47 -7.50
N LEU A 84 -6.03 21.81 -8.70
CA LEU A 84 -5.18 22.07 -9.86
C LEU A 84 -4.25 23.26 -9.64
N ALA A 85 -4.73 24.31 -8.95
CA ALA A 85 -3.89 25.44 -8.55
C ALA A 85 -2.83 25.01 -7.52
N ALA A 86 -3.22 24.27 -6.48
CA ALA A 86 -2.31 23.77 -5.45
C ALA A 86 -1.22 22.83 -6.02
N LEU A 87 -1.58 21.99 -6.99
CA LEU A 87 -0.69 21.02 -7.64
C LEU A 87 0.02 21.57 -8.89
N ALA A 88 -0.16 22.84 -9.24
CA ALA A 88 0.37 23.42 -10.47
C ALA A 88 1.88 23.18 -10.67
N PRO A 89 2.75 23.29 -9.64
CA PRO A 89 4.18 22.99 -9.78
C PRO A 89 4.45 21.54 -10.22
N LEU A 90 3.76 20.58 -9.62
CA LEU A 90 3.89 19.15 -9.94
C LEU A 90 3.35 18.85 -11.34
N ILE A 91 2.18 19.40 -11.70
CA ILE A 91 1.59 19.24 -13.02
C ILE A 91 2.56 19.77 -14.10
N GLU A 92 3.21 20.89 -13.85
CA GLU A 92 4.15 21.48 -14.79
C GLU A 92 5.45 20.67 -14.91
N LEU A 93 5.96 20.10 -13.81
CA LEU A 93 7.04 19.11 -13.87
C LEU A 93 6.65 17.89 -14.72
N ARG A 94 5.48 17.31 -14.45
CA ARG A 94 4.99 16.12 -15.18
C ARG A 94 4.68 16.44 -16.63
N ARG A 95 4.21 17.65 -16.96
CA ARG A 95 4.04 18.11 -18.35
C ARG A 95 5.35 18.09 -19.12
N ARG A 96 6.46 18.52 -18.51
CA ARG A 96 7.78 18.46 -19.16
C ARG A 96 8.30 17.03 -19.36
N GLN A 97 7.94 16.11 -18.47
CA GLN A 97 8.40 14.72 -18.53
C GLN A 97 7.51 13.83 -19.42
N ALA A 98 6.19 13.99 -19.37
CA ALA A 98 5.21 13.21 -20.12
C ALA A 98 4.86 13.83 -21.48
N GLY A 99 4.98 15.16 -21.61
CA GLY A 99 4.64 15.85 -22.85
C GLY A 99 3.16 15.65 -23.22
N GLY A 100 2.92 15.17 -24.44
CA GLY A 100 1.59 15.02 -25.03
C GLY A 100 0.72 13.91 -24.42
N THR A 101 1.27 13.05 -23.56
CA THR A 101 0.54 11.96 -22.89
C THR A 101 -0.03 12.37 -21.53
N LEU A 102 0.19 13.62 -21.08
CA LEU A 102 -0.43 14.13 -19.85
C LEU A 102 -1.95 14.27 -20.01
N ARG A 103 -2.73 13.77 -19.05
CA ARG A 103 -4.20 13.91 -19.03
C ARG A 103 -4.72 14.38 -17.68
N ILE A 104 -5.81 15.14 -17.69
CA ILE A 104 -6.53 15.55 -16.49
C ILE A 104 -7.99 15.18 -16.69
N PHE A 105 -8.47 14.25 -15.87
CA PHE A 105 -9.84 13.74 -15.90
C PHE A 105 -10.62 14.41 -14.76
N ALA A 106 -11.40 15.43 -15.10
CA ALA A 106 -12.20 16.21 -14.15
C ALA A 106 -13.60 16.52 -14.73
N GLY A 107 -14.53 16.96 -13.88
CA GLY A 107 -15.89 17.25 -14.31
C GLY A 107 -16.54 16.02 -14.98
N PRO A 108 -17.20 16.16 -16.15
CA PRO A 108 -17.84 15.04 -16.84
C PRO A 108 -16.93 13.84 -17.16
N ASP A 109 -15.62 14.08 -17.28
CA ASP A 109 -14.58 13.07 -17.58
C ASP A 109 -13.99 12.43 -16.32
N GLY A 110 -14.25 13.01 -15.15
CA GLY A 110 -13.85 12.46 -13.87
C GLY A 110 -14.60 11.18 -13.49
N TYR A 111 -14.29 10.64 -12.31
CA TYR A 111 -14.94 9.47 -11.74
C TYR A 111 -16.40 9.77 -11.37
N ARG A 112 -17.36 9.00 -11.91
CA ARG A 112 -18.78 9.15 -11.55
C ARG A 112 -19.10 8.23 -10.36
N GLN A 113 -19.87 8.75 -9.40
CA GLN A 113 -20.24 7.97 -8.22
C GLN A 113 -20.90 6.63 -8.62
N GLY A 114 -20.33 5.52 -8.13
CA GLY A 114 -20.80 4.17 -8.42
C GLY A 114 -20.36 3.60 -9.77
N GLU A 115 -19.60 4.36 -10.58
CA GLU A 115 -18.96 3.85 -11.79
C GLU A 115 -17.88 2.83 -11.41
N SER A 116 -17.75 1.74 -12.19
CA SER A 116 -16.64 0.79 -12.02
C SER A 116 -15.39 1.29 -12.75
N ALA A 117 -14.21 0.81 -12.36
CA ALA A 117 -12.97 1.12 -13.09
C ALA A 117 -13.07 0.73 -14.57
N SER A 118 -13.65 -0.43 -14.88
CA SER A 118 -13.94 -0.85 -16.26
C SER A 118 -14.89 0.12 -16.98
N GLY A 119 -15.98 0.55 -16.32
CA GLY A 119 -16.92 1.49 -16.90
C GLY A 119 -16.27 2.84 -17.23
N TRP A 120 -15.43 3.34 -16.32
CA TRP A 120 -14.66 4.57 -16.52
C TRP A 120 -13.65 4.41 -17.66
N LEU A 121 -12.85 3.35 -17.68
CA LEU A 121 -11.89 3.08 -18.77
C LEU A 121 -12.58 2.99 -20.14
N ASN A 122 -13.69 2.25 -20.23
CA ASN A 122 -14.47 2.08 -21.46
C ASN A 122 -15.00 3.42 -22.00
N ARG A 123 -15.43 4.32 -21.10
CA ARG A 123 -15.90 5.66 -21.47
C ARG A 123 -14.79 6.52 -22.09
N HIS A 124 -13.54 6.17 -21.81
CA HIS A 124 -12.35 6.87 -22.29
C HIS A 124 -11.62 6.07 -23.39
N GLY A 125 -12.28 5.08 -23.99
CA GLY A 125 -11.74 4.30 -25.10
C GLY A 125 -10.65 3.29 -24.71
N SER A 126 -10.56 2.96 -23.42
CA SER A 126 -9.65 1.95 -22.86
C SER A 126 -10.45 0.80 -22.23
N SER A 127 -9.79 -0.14 -21.58
CA SER A 127 -10.41 -1.28 -20.89
C SER A 127 -9.52 -1.74 -19.74
N LEU A 128 -10.05 -2.60 -18.86
CA LEU A 128 -9.23 -3.33 -17.87
C LEU A 128 -8.40 -4.42 -18.59
N ASP A 129 -7.51 -3.99 -19.45
CA ASP A 129 -6.54 -4.80 -20.18
C ASP A 129 -5.24 -4.01 -20.31
N MET A 130 -4.78 -3.73 -21.53
CA MET A 130 -3.54 -2.99 -21.77
C MET A 130 -3.83 -1.50 -21.98
N ILE A 131 -3.13 -0.66 -21.24
CA ILE A 131 -3.07 0.78 -21.39
C ILE A 131 -2.17 1.15 -22.57
N ASN A 132 -2.69 1.99 -23.45
CA ASN A 132 -1.94 2.62 -24.54
C ASN A 132 -2.04 4.16 -24.38
N PRO A 133 -0.94 4.82 -24.00
CA PRO A 133 -0.89 6.28 -23.82
C PRO A 133 -1.17 7.09 -25.09
N ASP A 134 -0.87 6.55 -26.28
CA ASP A 134 -1.18 7.20 -27.56
C ASP A 134 -2.70 7.25 -27.82
N LEU A 135 -3.46 6.32 -27.25
CA LEU A 135 -4.93 6.35 -27.28
C LEU A 135 -5.54 7.28 -26.21
N GLY A 136 -4.68 7.99 -25.48
CA GLY A 136 -5.09 9.03 -24.54
C GLY A 136 -5.35 8.56 -23.10
N MET A 137 -4.97 7.32 -22.76
CA MET A 137 -5.01 6.83 -21.38
C MET A 137 -3.58 6.68 -20.82
N PRO A 138 -3.15 7.50 -19.86
CA PRO A 138 -1.83 7.35 -19.26
C PRO A 138 -1.78 6.15 -18.31
N TYR A 139 -0.59 5.56 -18.17
CA TYR A 139 -0.34 4.45 -17.26
C TYR A 139 -0.20 4.90 -15.80
N TYR A 140 0.40 6.06 -15.53
CA TYR A 140 0.45 6.60 -14.16
C TYR A 140 -0.77 7.49 -13.90
N LEU A 141 -1.59 7.14 -12.90
CA LEU A 141 -2.80 7.87 -12.54
C LEU A 141 -2.77 8.28 -11.06
N VAL A 142 -2.98 9.56 -10.78
CA VAL A 142 -3.13 10.08 -9.42
C VAL A 142 -4.60 10.36 -9.16
N LEU A 143 -5.19 9.65 -8.21
CA LEU A 143 -6.52 9.95 -7.68
C LEU A 143 -6.41 11.15 -6.73
N ILE A 144 -7.20 12.19 -6.98
CA ILE A 144 -7.24 13.38 -6.14
C ILE A 144 -8.52 13.37 -5.30
N GLY A 145 -8.34 13.32 -3.98
CA GLY A 145 -9.40 13.38 -2.99
C GLY A 145 -9.64 12.08 -2.23
N SER A 146 -10.59 12.17 -1.30
CA SER A 146 -10.86 11.12 -0.33
C SER A 146 -11.43 9.84 -0.94
N PRO A 147 -11.31 8.70 -0.24
CA PRO A 147 -11.98 7.46 -0.63
C PRO A 147 -13.52 7.54 -0.58
N GLU A 148 -14.12 8.61 -0.03
CA GLU A 148 -15.56 8.86 -0.22
C GLU A 148 -15.86 9.44 -1.60
N ALA A 149 -14.99 10.30 -2.13
CA ALA A 149 -15.14 10.90 -3.44
C ALA A 149 -14.80 9.90 -4.56
N ILE A 150 -13.71 9.15 -4.39
CA ILE A 150 -13.28 8.08 -5.31
C ILE A 150 -12.98 6.83 -4.48
N PRO A 151 -13.84 5.79 -4.46
CA PRO A 151 -13.69 4.62 -3.59
C PRO A 151 -12.35 3.89 -3.70
N PHE A 152 -11.94 3.24 -2.61
CA PHE A 152 -10.76 2.37 -2.63
C PHE A 152 -10.94 1.21 -3.63
N GLU A 153 -12.13 0.65 -3.75
CA GLU A 153 -12.43 -0.42 -4.71
C GLU A 153 -12.20 0.02 -6.17
N PHE A 154 -12.41 1.30 -6.47
CA PHE A 154 -12.08 1.86 -7.77
C PHE A 154 -10.57 1.93 -7.97
N GLN A 155 -9.82 2.35 -6.95
CA GLN A 155 -8.36 2.39 -6.96
C GLN A 155 -7.77 0.99 -7.18
N TYR A 156 -8.19 0.00 -6.40
CA TYR A 156 -7.68 -1.38 -6.52
C TYR A 156 -7.90 -1.93 -7.92
N ALA A 157 -9.11 -1.76 -8.45
CA ALA A 157 -9.46 -2.29 -9.76
C ALA A 157 -8.71 -1.58 -10.90
N LEU A 158 -8.45 -0.29 -10.77
CA LEU A 158 -7.67 0.47 -11.75
C LEU A 158 -6.18 0.10 -11.71
N ASP A 159 -5.64 -0.16 -10.51
CA ASP A 159 -4.23 -0.53 -10.31
C ASP A 159 -3.86 -1.87 -10.97
N LEU A 160 -4.84 -2.72 -11.30
CA LEU A 160 -4.62 -3.93 -12.10
C LEU A 160 -3.90 -3.69 -13.43
N VAL A 161 -4.09 -2.51 -14.02
CA VAL A 161 -3.65 -2.19 -15.38
C VAL A 161 -2.87 -0.87 -15.48
N ALA A 162 -2.73 -0.15 -14.37
CA ALA A 162 -2.12 1.18 -14.31
C ALA A 162 -1.32 1.31 -13.00
N GLY A 163 -0.32 2.18 -12.96
CA GLY A 163 0.31 2.57 -11.69
C GLY A 163 -0.51 3.66 -11.02
N VAL A 164 -1.25 3.32 -9.95
CA VAL A 164 -2.22 4.23 -9.32
C VAL A 164 -1.76 4.69 -7.94
N GLY A 165 -1.68 6.01 -7.78
CA GLY A 165 -1.44 6.66 -6.49
C GLY A 165 -2.64 7.50 -6.06
N ARG A 166 -2.68 7.90 -4.79
CA ARG A 166 -3.71 8.80 -4.25
C ARG A 166 -3.11 9.97 -3.48
N LEU A 167 -3.62 11.17 -3.73
CA LEU A 167 -3.41 12.34 -2.88
C LEU A 167 -4.74 12.73 -2.23
N ASP A 168 -4.83 12.51 -0.93
CA ASP A 168 -5.94 12.91 -0.07
C ASP A 168 -5.33 13.61 1.13
N PHE A 169 -5.42 14.94 1.18
CA PHE A 169 -4.92 15.74 2.29
C PHE A 169 -6.06 16.59 2.88
N PRO A 170 -6.07 16.82 4.20
CA PRO A 170 -7.07 17.67 4.85
C PRO A 170 -7.18 19.10 4.30
N THR A 171 -6.08 19.66 3.77
CA THR A 171 -6.00 21.08 3.36
C THR A 171 -5.34 21.27 2.00
N LEU A 172 -5.67 22.35 1.29
CA LEU A 172 -5.05 22.69 0.00
C LEU A 172 -3.56 23.06 0.17
N GLU A 173 -3.22 23.65 1.30
CA GLU A 173 -1.84 23.97 1.68
C GLU A 173 -0.97 22.72 1.75
N GLU A 174 -1.52 21.61 2.22
CA GLU A 174 -0.85 20.31 2.22
C GLU A 174 -0.65 19.75 0.80
N PHE A 175 -1.60 19.95 -0.12
CA PHE A 175 -1.39 19.63 -1.54
C PHE A 175 -0.25 20.44 -2.15
N THR A 176 -0.17 21.74 -1.84
CA THR A 176 0.94 22.61 -2.28
C THR A 176 2.27 22.15 -1.69
N ALA A 177 2.31 21.89 -0.37
CA ALA A 177 3.52 21.40 0.29
C ALA A 177 4.03 20.09 -0.32
N TYR A 178 3.13 19.15 -0.62
CA TYR A 178 3.48 17.91 -1.29
C TYR A 178 4.04 18.15 -2.71
N ALA A 179 3.34 18.95 -3.53
CA ALA A 179 3.78 19.26 -4.88
C ALA A 179 5.15 19.93 -4.91
N ASP A 180 5.36 20.92 -4.04
CA ASP A 180 6.64 21.62 -3.91
C ASP A 180 7.75 20.68 -3.44
N SER A 181 7.46 19.79 -2.48
CA SER A 181 8.42 18.78 -2.01
C SER A 181 8.86 17.83 -3.12
N VAL A 182 7.91 17.27 -3.90
CA VAL A 182 8.25 16.37 -5.01
C VAL A 182 9.07 17.11 -6.08
N VAL A 183 8.65 18.32 -6.46
CA VAL A 183 9.35 19.12 -7.47
C VAL A 183 10.76 19.47 -7.01
N ALA A 184 10.93 19.91 -5.75
CA ALA A 184 12.23 20.23 -5.19
C ALA A 184 13.14 19.00 -5.21
N HIS A 185 12.65 17.83 -4.77
CA HIS A 185 13.46 16.62 -4.77
C HIS A 185 13.87 16.17 -6.17
N GLU A 186 12.98 16.20 -7.16
CA GLU A 186 13.29 15.73 -8.51
C GLU A 186 14.21 16.69 -9.26
N THR A 187 14.01 18.00 -9.12
CA THR A 187 14.70 19.01 -9.94
C THR A 187 16.01 19.51 -9.35
N ASP A 188 16.16 19.51 -8.02
CA ASP A 188 17.40 19.91 -7.36
C ASP A 188 18.42 18.77 -7.40
N ALA A 189 19.50 18.93 -8.18
CA ALA A 189 20.53 17.90 -8.32
C ALA A 189 21.29 17.60 -7.01
N THR A 190 21.26 18.53 -6.05
CA THR A 190 21.91 18.38 -4.75
C THR A 190 21.07 17.59 -3.75
N ARG A 191 19.74 17.55 -3.95
CA ARG A 191 18.82 16.77 -3.11
C ARG A 191 18.89 15.30 -3.52
N LYS A 192 19.53 14.52 -2.66
CA LYS A 192 19.64 13.07 -2.77
C LYS A 192 19.40 12.43 -1.42
N THR A 193 18.95 11.19 -1.45
CA THR A 193 18.88 10.33 -0.28
C THR A 193 20.17 9.52 -0.14
N ALA A 194 20.50 9.09 1.08
CA ALA A 194 21.59 8.14 1.29
C ALA A 194 21.24 6.80 0.64
N ARG A 195 22.23 6.05 0.13
CA ARG A 195 22.09 4.64 -0.31
C ARG A 195 21.87 3.71 0.88
N ARG A 196 20.78 3.93 1.60
CA ARG A 196 20.45 3.26 2.85
C ARG A 196 18.98 2.89 2.93
N ILE A 197 18.72 1.71 3.45
CA ILE A 197 17.42 1.19 3.83
C ILE A 197 17.41 1.10 5.36
N GLU A 198 16.39 1.66 6.00
CA GLU A 198 16.11 1.46 7.42
C GLU A 198 14.99 0.44 7.57
N LEU A 199 15.24 -0.68 8.24
CA LEU A 199 14.25 -1.70 8.56
C LEU A 199 13.90 -1.65 10.04
N PHE A 200 12.69 -1.20 10.35
CA PHE A 200 12.14 -1.11 11.69
C PHE A 200 11.06 -2.17 11.88
N ALA A 201 11.22 -3.08 12.84
CA ALA A 201 10.20 -4.10 13.09
C ALA A 201 10.14 -4.54 14.56
N THR A 202 8.94 -4.58 15.11
CA THR A 202 8.69 -4.97 16.51
C THR A 202 8.61 -6.49 16.67
N ARG A 203 8.92 -6.97 17.88
CA ARG A 203 8.74 -8.37 18.31
C ARG A 203 8.31 -8.41 19.77
N HIS A 204 7.04 -8.69 20.01
CA HIS A 204 6.56 -8.87 21.38
C HIS A 204 6.53 -10.36 21.75
N ASP A 205 7.07 -10.72 22.91
CA ASP A 205 7.16 -12.13 23.34
C ASP A 205 5.78 -12.78 23.56
N PHE A 206 4.78 -11.96 23.87
CA PHE A 206 3.38 -12.38 24.04
C PHE A 206 2.58 -12.37 22.73
N ASP A 207 3.16 -11.88 21.62
CA ASP A 207 2.44 -11.69 20.35
C ASP A 207 2.99 -12.57 19.21
N ARG A 208 2.14 -13.44 18.67
CA ARG A 208 2.54 -14.37 17.62
C ARG A 208 2.72 -13.71 16.26
N ALA A 209 1.97 -12.66 15.95
CA ALA A 209 2.00 -12.01 14.64
C ALA A 209 3.36 -11.35 14.39
N THR A 210 3.81 -10.51 15.33
CA THR A 210 5.12 -9.86 15.29
C THR A 210 6.27 -10.87 15.29
N GLN A 211 6.17 -11.96 16.06
CA GLN A 211 7.15 -13.05 16.03
C GLN A 211 7.29 -13.69 14.65
N LEU A 212 6.17 -13.95 13.96
CA LEU A 212 6.19 -14.50 12.62
C LEU A 212 6.78 -13.53 11.61
N PHE A 213 6.44 -12.24 11.69
CA PHE A 213 7.00 -11.23 10.79
C PHE A 213 8.52 -11.12 10.94
N ILE A 214 9.04 -11.08 12.17
CA ILE A 214 10.50 -11.09 12.39
C ILE A 214 11.15 -12.33 11.80
N LYS A 215 10.60 -13.51 12.11
CA LYS A 215 11.15 -14.78 11.68
C LYS A 215 11.17 -14.94 10.15
N HIS A 216 10.08 -14.56 9.49
CA HIS A 216 9.85 -14.89 8.09
C HIS A 216 10.10 -13.72 7.12
N VAL A 217 10.19 -12.49 7.61
CA VAL A 217 10.39 -11.29 6.78
C VAL A 217 11.60 -10.48 7.26
N ALA A 218 11.56 -9.92 8.47
CA ALA A 218 12.54 -8.91 8.88
C ALA A 218 13.97 -9.48 8.99
N THR A 219 14.15 -10.60 9.68
CA THR A 219 15.47 -11.25 9.80
C THR A 219 15.98 -11.73 8.43
N PRO A 220 15.17 -12.42 7.59
CA PRO A 220 15.54 -12.74 6.21
C PRO A 220 15.92 -11.54 5.33
N PHE A 221 15.33 -10.37 5.56
CA PHE A 221 15.68 -9.15 4.84
C PHE A 221 17.00 -8.56 5.33
N GLY A 222 17.18 -8.52 6.65
CA GLY A 222 18.38 -8.04 7.35
C GLY A 222 19.64 -8.86 7.04
N ALA A 223 19.57 -10.17 7.26
CA ALA A 223 20.73 -11.07 7.22
C ALA A 223 20.83 -11.89 5.92
N GLY A 224 19.78 -11.92 5.10
CA GLY A 224 19.66 -12.85 3.98
C GLY A 224 19.20 -14.26 4.43
N THR A 225 18.90 -15.11 3.45
CA THR A 225 18.51 -16.52 3.65
C THR A 225 19.07 -17.40 2.55
N GLY A 226 19.91 -18.38 2.92
CA GLY A 226 20.41 -19.39 1.98
C GLY A 226 21.07 -18.76 0.74
N SER A 227 20.41 -18.85 -0.41
CA SER A 227 20.85 -18.31 -1.71
C SER A 227 20.55 -16.83 -1.94
N LEU A 228 19.77 -16.18 -1.07
CA LEU A 228 19.41 -14.76 -1.17
C LEU A 228 20.19 -13.96 -0.11
N GLY A 229 21.06 -13.06 -0.54
CA GLY A 229 21.72 -12.10 0.37
C GLY A 229 20.75 -11.03 0.91
N PRO A 230 21.19 -10.13 1.80
CA PRO A 230 20.40 -9.04 2.35
C PRO A 230 19.70 -8.17 1.28
N LEU A 231 18.57 -7.56 1.65
CA LEU A 231 17.63 -6.89 0.73
C LEU A 231 18.24 -5.75 -0.12
N GLY A 232 19.28 -5.07 0.38
CA GLY A 232 19.95 -3.97 -0.31
C GLY A 232 21.22 -4.36 -1.07
N GLU A 233 21.79 -5.55 -0.81
CA GLU A 233 23.15 -5.93 -1.24
C GLU A 233 23.31 -5.87 -2.76
N LYS A 234 22.36 -6.47 -3.50
CA LYS A 234 22.36 -6.52 -4.96
C LYS A 234 22.43 -5.14 -5.63
N TYR A 235 21.86 -4.12 -4.98
CA TYR A 235 21.75 -2.76 -5.49
C TYR A 235 22.69 -1.78 -4.78
N ARG A 236 23.58 -2.30 -3.92
CA ARG A 236 24.55 -1.55 -3.13
C ARG A 236 23.90 -0.49 -2.23
N PHE A 237 22.81 -0.89 -1.58
CA PHE A 237 22.22 -0.13 -0.49
C PHE A 237 22.63 -0.76 0.83
N ALA A 238 23.15 0.06 1.74
CA ALA A 238 23.33 -0.36 3.13
C ALA A 238 21.96 -0.64 3.75
N LEU A 239 21.87 -1.69 4.57
CA LEU A 239 20.65 -2.04 5.30
C LEU A 239 20.95 -1.96 6.78
N ASN A 240 20.28 -1.04 7.46
CA ASN A 240 20.25 -0.94 8.90
C ASN A 240 18.97 -1.59 9.41
N SER A 241 19.04 -2.26 10.54
CA SER A 241 17.90 -2.97 11.12
C SER A 241 17.75 -2.63 12.60
N SER A 242 16.61 -2.05 12.96
CA SER A 242 16.16 -1.83 14.33
C SER A 242 15.04 -2.82 14.62
N LEU A 243 15.41 -4.00 15.11
CA LEU A 243 14.50 -5.13 15.30
C LEU A 243 14.26 -5.41 16.78
N SER A 244 13.09 -5.95 17.12
CA SER A 244 12.75 -6.41 18.48
C SER A 244 13.01 -5.29 19.51
N GLU A 245 13.81 -5.52 20.55
CA GLU A 245 14.15 -4.58 21.63
C GLU A 245 14.59 -3.18 21.14
N GLN A 246 15.15 -3.07 19.94
CA GLN A 246 15.59 -1.79 19.37
C GLN A 246 14.45 -0.98 18.73
N ALA A 247 13.33 -1.61 18.39
CA ALA A 247 12.22 -1.01 17.65
C ALA A 247 11.29 -0.16 18.53
N THR A 248 11.87 0.72 19.35
CA THR A 248 11.13 1.60 20.27
C THR A 248 10.57 2.84 19.56
N LYS A 249 9.59 3.50 20.18
CA LYS A 249 9.00 4.76 19.71
C LYS A 249 10.08 5.85 19.60
N ALA A 250 11.01 5.89 20.55
CA ALA A 250 12.16 6.79 20.52
C ALA A 250 13.12 6.49 19.36
N CYS A 251 13.38 5.20 19.08
CA CYS A 251 14.19 4.80 17.93
C CYS A 251 13.54 5.24 16.60
N LEU A 252 12.23 5.03 16.43
CA LEU A 252 11.52 5.46 15.23
C LEU A 252 11.60 7.00 15.04
N SER A 253 11.44 7.76 16.12
CA SER A 253 11.61 9.22 16.10
C SER A 253 13.03 9.63 15.65
N HIS A 254 14.05 8.91 16.12
CA HIS A 254 15.44 9.13 15.71
C HIS A 254 15.70 8.79 14.24
N LEU A 255 15.13 7.68 13.73
CA LEU A 255 15.25 7.27 12.33
C LEU A 255 14.68 8.33 11.37
N LEU A 256 13.60 9.00 11.77
CA LEU A 256 12.99 10.09 11.01
C LEU A 256 13.76 11.42 11.13
N SER A 257 14.81 11.49 11.93
CA SER A 257 15.60 12.70 12.20
C SER A 257 17.06 12.54 11.80
N ALA A 258 17.31 11.87 10.67
CA ALA A 258 18.66 11.56 10.20
C ALA A 258 19.57 12.81 10.18
N PRO A 259 20.81 12.74 10.70
CA PRO A 259 21.69 13.92 10.83
C PRO A 259 22.26 14.41 9.48
N HIS A 260 22.25 13.55 8.46
CA HIS A 260 22.75 13.81 7.12
C HIS A 260 21.65 13.53 6.09
N ASN A 261 21.98 13.06 4.89
CA ASN A 261 20.94 12.69 3.94
C ASN A 261 20.03 11.59 4.51
N PRO A 262 18.70 11.74 4.33
CA PRO A 262 17.74 10.75 4.81
C PRO A 262 17.95 9.43 4.09
N PRO A 263 17.58 8.28 4.70
CA PRO A 263 17.61 7.00 3.99
C PRO A 263 16.68 7.06 2.77
N SER A 264 17.02 6.29 1.73
CA SER A 264 16.18 6.23 0.53
C SER A 264 14.86 5.50 0.80
N LEU A 265 14.90 4.49 1.68
CA LEU A 265 13.76 3.62 1.96
C LEU A 265 13.66 3.38 3.47
N LEU A 266 12.46 3.56 4.02
CA LEU A 266 12.10 3.10 5.36
C LEU A 266 11.08 1.97 5.21
N ILE A 267 11.30 0.87 5.92
CA ILE A 267 10.38 -0.26 6.00
C ILE A 267 9.97 -0.40 7.45
N THR A 268 8.67 -0.29 7.73
CA THR A 268 8.11 -0.53 9.07
C THR A 268 7.24 -1.78 9.06
N GLY A 269 7.52 -2.73 9.95
CA GLY A 269 6.71 -3.93 10.16
C GLY A 269 6.27 -4.06 11.61
N THR A 270 5.04 -3.66 11.90
CA THR A 270 4.50 -3.58 13.28
C THR A 270 3.00 -3.90 13.30
N HIS A 271 2.35 -3.78 14.45
CA HIS A 271 0.90 -3.64 14.47
C HIS A 271 0.46 -2.21 14.17
N GLY A 272 -0.69 -2.07 13.52
CA GLY A 272 -1.39 -0.80 13.38
C GLY A 272 -2.49 -0.64 14.42
N MET A 273 -2.68 0.58 14.92
CA MET A 273 -3.74 0.88 15.87
C MET A 273 -5.11 0.92 15.21
N ALA A 274 -6.08 0.29 15.87
CA ALA A 274 -7.46 0.21 15.44
C ALA A 274 -8.40 0.82 16.47
N PHE A 275 -9.13 1.84 16.07
CA PHE A 275 -10.13 2.54 16.86
C PHE A 275 -11.54 2.10 16.43
N GLN A 276 -12.50 2.22 17.34
CA GLN A 276 -13.90 1.95 17.03
C GLN A 276 -14.46 3.03 16.10
N ALA A 277 -15.49 2.69 15.32
CA ALA A 277 -16.06 3.59 14.31
C ALA A 277 -16.62 4.91 14.86
N ASP A 278 -16.96 4.96 16.15
CA ASP A 278 -17.47 6.13 16.86
C ASP A 278 -16.42 6.79 17.78
N ASP A 279 -15.18 6.27 17.82
CA ASP A 279 -14.10 6.84 18.61
C ASP A 279 -13.60 8.15 17.97
N PRO A 280 -13.63 9.29 18.68
CA PRO A 280 -13.21 10.58 18.13
C PRO A 280 -11.72 10.61 17.77
N ARG A 281 -10.90 9.69 18.30
CA ARG A 281 -9.46 9.60 18.02
C ARG A 281 -9.15 8.94 16.68
N LEU A 282 -10.13 8.27 16.06
CA LEU A 282 -9.93 7.45 14.86
C LEU A 282 -9.27 8.26 13.73
N ALA A 283 -9.80 9.45 13.41
CA ALA A 283 -9.32 10.24 12.29
C ALA A 283 -7.81 10.59 12.38
N ASP A 284 -7.31 10.81 13.60
CA ASP A 284 -5.92 11.24 13.83
C ASP A 284 -4.95 10.09 14.09
N HIS A 285 -5.44 8.93 14.53
CA HIS A 285 -4.58 7.87 15.08
C HIS A 285 -4.79 6.48 14.46
N GLN A 286 -5.82 6.28 13.64
CA GLN A 286 -6.04 5.01 12.95
C GLN A 286 -4.82 4.66 12.08
N GLY A 287 -4.29 3.45 12.26
CA GLY A 287 -3.07 2.99 11.61
C GLY A 287 -1.77 3.47 12.26
N ALA A 288 -1.80 4.12 13.43
CA ALA A 288 -0.58 4.43 14.18
C ALA A 288 0.25 3.17 14.47
N LEU A 289 1.57 3.29 14.44
CA LEU A 289 2.50 2.15 14.55
C LEU A 289 2.69 1.76 16.02
N VAL A 290 2.32 0.55 16.40
CA VAL A 290 2.63 0.01 17.74
C VAL A 290 4.13 -0.25 17.83
N CYS A 291 4.78 0.34 18.82
CA CYS A 291 6.23 0.22 19.04
C CYS A 291 6.57 -0.88 20.04
N GLN A 292 7.86 -1.20 20.14
CA GLN A 292 8.36 -2.25 21.03
C GLN A 292 8.07 -1.97 22.52
N ASP A 293 7.94 -0.69 22.91
CA ASP A 293 7.70 -0.26 24.29
C ASP A 293 6.37 -0.75 24.87
N TRP A 294 5.47 -1.29 24.04
CA TRP A 294 4.23 -1.90 24.47
C TRP A 294 4.47 -3.15 25.34
N PRO A 295 4.09 -3.16 26.64
CA PRO A 295 4.59 -4.16 27.57
C PRO A 295 3.79 -5.47 27.61
N ALA A 296 2.48 -5.43 27.34
CA ALA A 296 1.59 -6.59 27.39
C ALA A 296 0.24 -6.27 26.73
N TYR A 297 -0.49 -7.33 26.35
CA TYR A 297 -1.91 -7.22 26.01
C TYR A 297 -2.70 -6.57 27.14
N GLY A 298 -3.65 -5.69 26.79
CA GLY A 298 -4.41 -4.90 27.77
C GLY A 298 -3.75 -3.58 28.19
N ASP A 299 -2.42 -3.49 28.13
CA ASP A 299 -1.65 -2.36 28.67
C ASP A 299 -1.15 -1.42 27.56
N ILE A 300 -2.05 -0.99 26.67
CA ILE A 300 -1.70 -0.07 25.58
C ILE A 300 -2.08 1.38 25.90
N THR A 301 -1.14 2.29 25.68
CA THR A 301 -1.35 3.74 25.87
C THR A 301 -0.65 4.50 24.74
N HIS A 302 -0.87 5.82 24.68
CA HIS A 302 -0.29 6.67 23.64
C HIS A 302 1.25 6.70 23.61
N GLU A 303 1.92 6.35 24.72
CA GLU A 303 3.37 6.23 24.79
C GLU A 303 3.91 5.02 24.00
N HIS A 304 3.04 4.04 23.71
CA HIS A 304 3.42 2.78 23.09
C HIS A 304 3.19 2.74 21.58
N TRP A 305 2.62 3.78 20.99
CA TRP A 305 2.41 3.88 19.55
C TRP A 305 2.92 5.19 18.97
N PHE A 306 3.26 5.18 17.69
CA PHE A 306 3.76 6.33 16.93
C PHE A 306 2.72 6.78 15.89
N ALA A 307 2.23 7.99 16.04
CA ALA A 307 1.21 8.62 15.20
C ALA A 307 1.73 9.93 14.57
N ALA A 308 0.87 10.61 13.79
CA ALA A 308 1.25 11.81 13.05
C ALA A 308 1.79 12.95 13.94
N GLN A 309 1.27 13.08 15.17
CA GLN A 309 1.74 14.08 16.13
C GLN A 309 3.11 13.78 16.75
N ASP A 310 3.59 12.54 16.65
CA ASP A 310 4.88 12.13 17.18
C ASP A 310 6.03 12.41 16.19
N ILE A 311 5.73 12.84 14.96
CA ILE A 311 6.74 13.19 13.97
C ILE A 311 7.57 14.37 14.49
N PRO A 312 8.91 14.23 14.60
CA PRO A 312 9.77 15.29 15.09
C PRO A 312 9.66 16.57 14.25
N GLU A 313 9.68 17.73 14.89
CA GLU A 313 9.63 19.04 14.20
C GLU A 313 10.77 19.19 13.18
N HIS A 314 11.95 18.67 13.53
CA HIS A 314 13.15 18.66 12.68
C HIS A 314 13.33 17.35 11.89
N ALA A 315 12.24 16.60 11.65
CA ALA A 315 12.31 15.37 10.88
C ALA A 315 12.99 15.61 9.52
N ASN A 316 13.90 14.72 9.15
CA ASN A 316 14.63 14.75 7.90
C ASN A 316 14.31 13.48 7.14
N VAL A 317 13.33 13.59 6.24
CA VAL A 317 12.74 12.48 5.49
C VAL A 317 12.59 12.78 4.00
N HIS A 318 13.04 13.96 3.57
CA HIS A 318 12.78 14.48 2.23
C HIS A 318 13.36 13.58 1.15
N GLY A 319 12.50 13.00 0.30
CA GLY A 319 12.92 12.13 -0.79
C GLY A 319 12.84 10.64 -0.50
N MET A 320 12.57 10.26 0.75
CA MET A 320 12.39 8.86 1.13
C MET A 320 11.08 8.29 0.58
N ILE A 321 11.06 6.98 0.33
CA ILE A 321 9.82 6.22 0.16
C ILE A 321 9.62 5.35 1.42
N HIS A 322 8.37 5.26 1.90
CA HIS A 322 8.02 4.46 3.08
C HIS A 322 7.20 3.22 2.69
N LEU A 323 7.66 2.04 3.09
CA LEU A 323 6.87 0.80 3.03
C LEU A 323 6.28 0.49 4.40
N PHE A 324 4.96 0.46 4.46
CA PHE A 324 4.18 0.41 5.68
C PHE A 324 3.46 -0.93 5.81
N PHE A 325 4.02 -1.86 6.57
CA PHE A 325 3.37 -3.13 6.93
C PHE A 325 2.77 -3.04 8.33
N ALA A 326 1.50 -2.64 8.40
CA ALA A 326 0.64 -2.67 9.59
C ALA A 326 -0.83 -2.47 9.17
N CYS A 327 -1.79 -2.93 9.99
CA CYS A 327 -3.21 -2.67 9.71
C CYS A 327 -3.47 -1.16 9.61
N TYR A 328 -4.32 -0.76 8.66
CA TYR A 328 -4.77 0.61 8.45
C TYR A 328 -3.67 1.62 8.09
N GLY A 329 -2.46 1.17 7.75
CA GLY A 329 -1.30 2.03 7.52
C GLY A 329 -1.47 3.04 6.37
N ALA A 330 -2.29 2.72 5.36
CA ALA A 330 -2.65 3.65 4.28
C ALA A 330 -4.09 4.18 4.39
N GLY A 331 -4.98 3.52 5.14
CA GLY A 331 -6.35 3.98 5.28
C GLY A 331 -7.33 2.94 5.80
N THR A 332 -8.56 3.39 5.99
CA THR A 332 -9.64 2.61 6.60
C THR A 332 -10.90 2.76 5.75
N PRO A 333 -11.49 1.66 5.26
CA PRO A 333 -12.79 1.70 4.60
C PRO A 333 -13.90 1.93 5.62
N ALA A 334 -15.08 2.36 5.19
CA ALA A 334 -16.23 2.51 6.10
C ALA A 334 -16.69 1.14 6.68
N PHE A 335 -16.50 0.07 5.90
CA PHE A 335 -16.90 -1.29 6.26
C PHE A 335 -15.73 -2.24 6.09
N ASP A 336 -15.63 -3.22 6.99
CA ASP A 336 -14.60 -4.26 7.00
C ASP A 336 -14.62 -5.08 5.69
N ASN A 337 -13.45 -5.20 5.06
CA ASN A 337 -13.24 -5.89 3.78
C ASN A 337 -13.24 -7.42 3.88
N PHE A 338 -13.11 -7.97 5.09
CA PHE A 338 -12.94 -9.40 5.35
C PHE A 338 -14.22 -10.06 5.88
N HIS A 339 -15.25 -9.25 6.18
CA HIS A 339 -16.58 -9.74 6.48
C HIS A 339 -17.45 -9.86 5.21
N SER A 340 -18.39 -10.80 5.24
CA SER A 340 -19.33 -10.99 4.12
C SER A 340 -20.22 -9.75 3.95
N LYS A 341 -20.77 -9.53 2.75
CA LYS A 341 -21.74 -8.45 2.52
C LYS A 341 -23.00 -8.55 3.40
N ALA A 342 -23.34 -9.75 3.89
CA ALA A 342 -24.46 -9.97 4.79
C ALA A 342 -24.15 -9.55 6.24
N ASP A 343 -22.87 -9.59 6.63
CA ASP A 343 -22.37 -9.25 7.96
C ASP A 343 -21.45 -8.03 7.91
N ARG A 344 -21.88 -6.97 7.20
CA ARG A 344 -21.09 -5.74 7.07
C ARG A 344 -20.83 -5.11 8.44
N VAL A 345 -19.60 -5.26 8.94
CA VAL A 345 -19.13 -4.59 10.14
C VAL A 345 -18.65 -3.19 9.76
N ARG A 346 -19.28 -2.16 10.34
CA ARG A 346 -18.82 -0.78 10.21
C ARG A 346 -17.59 -0.58 11.10
N ILE A 347 -16.49 -0.13 10.51
CA ILE A 347 -15.22 0.10 11.21
C ILE A 347 -14.75 1.55 11.15
N ALA A 348 -15.44 2.38 10.36
CA ALA A 348 -15.23 3.83 10.33
C ALA A 348 -16.55 4.55 9.99
N PRO A 349 -16.71 5.84 10.38
CA PRO A 349 -17.91 6.60 10.04
C PRO A 349 -18.02 6.78 8.52
N HIS A 350 -16.88 6.97 7.88
CA HIS A 350 -16.69 7.02 6.44
C HIS A 350 -15.30 6.47 6.07
N ALA A 351 -15.06 6.20 4.80
CA ALA A 351 -13.72 5.80 4.34
C ALA A 351 -12.75 6.98 4.48
N MET A 352 -11.48 6.72 4.81
CA MET A 352 -10.45 7.74 4.95
C MET A 352 -9.03 7.18 4.71
N THR A 353 -8.11 8.02 4.23
CA THR A 353 -6.68 7.68 4.22
C THR A 353 -6.03 7.96 5.58
N ALA A 354 -4.96 7.24 5.92
CA ALA A 354 -4.32 7.34 7.23
C ALA A 354 -3.57 8.66 7.44
N ARG A 355 -3.66 9.23 8.64
CA ARG A 355 -3.08 10.55 8.94
C ARG A 355 -1.55 10.56 9.00
N LEU A 356 -0.93 9.47 9.45
CA LEU A 356 0.52 9.35 9.55
C LEU A 356 1.25 9.53 8.20
N PRO A 357 0.94 8.76 7.13
CA PRO A 357 1.56 8.98 5.82
C PRO A 357 1.20 10.34 5.21
N GLN A 358 -0.02 10.84 5.41
CA GLN A 358 -0.38 12.20 4.97
C GLN A 358 0.56 13.25 5.56
N LYS A 359 0.80 13.20 6.88
CA LYS A 359 1.67 14.16 7.56
C LYS A 359 3.14 14.03 7.16
N LEU A 360 3.64 12.80 6.98
CA LEU A 360 5.01 12.55 6.50
C LEU A 360 5.25 13.12 5.10
N MET A 361 4.23 13.14 4.23
CA MET A 361 4.33 13.66 2.87
C MET A 361 4.30 15.20 2.78
N THR A 362 3.80 15.87 3.82
CA THR A 362 3.48 17.31 3.80
C THR A 362 4.33 18.14 4.76
N LEU A 363 5.47 17.61 5.20
CA LEU A 363 6.38 18.30 6.10
C LEU A 363 6.98 19.57 5.44
N PRO A 364 7.05 20.71 6.15
CA PRO A 364 7.56 21.98 5.59
C PRO A 364 8.98 21.92 5.01
N GLN A 365 9.85 21.10 5.59
CA GLN A 365 11.24 20.88 5.17
C GLN A 365 11.37 19.91 3.96
N GLY A 366 10.24 19.40 3.48
CA GLY A 366 10.14 18.35 2.48
C GLY A 366 9.82 17.00 3.11
N GLY A 367 8.84 16.33 2.54
CA GLY A 367 8.29 15.07 3.02
C GLY A 367 8.84 13.84 2.31
N ILE A 368 8.36 12.68 2.74
CA ILE A 368 8.48 11.45 1.94
C ILE A 368 7.77 11.64 0.59
N LEU A 369 8.25 10.96 -0.46
CA LEU A 369 7.67 11.11 -1.80
C LEU A 369 6.39 10.30 -1.96
N ALA A 370 6.33 9.13 -1.32
CA ALA A 370 5.20 8.23 -1.34
C ALA A 370 5.26 7.26 -0.15
N SER A 371 4.10 6.72 0.21
CA SER A 371 3.96 5.59 1.14
C SER A 371 3.21 4.46 0.45
N LEU A 372 3.78 3.26 0.47
CA LEU A 372 3.07 2.04 0.10
C LEU A 372 2.60 1.37 1.38
N GLY A 373 1.30 1.36 1.60
CA GLY A 373 0.71 0.83 2.83
C GLY A 373 -0.54 0.02 2.55
N HIS A 374 -1.20 -0.38 3.63
CA HIS A 374 -2.34 -1.29 3.58
C HIS A 374 -3.64 -0.60 3.99
N ILE A 375 -4.72 -0.90 3.27
CA ILE A 375 -6.09 -0.50 3.61
C ILE A 375 -6.76 -1.61 4.41
N ASP A 376 -7.38 -1.25 5.54
CA ASP A 376 -8.00 -2.21 6.46
C ASP A 376 -6.95 -3.11 7.15
N ARG A 377 -7.31 -4.35 7.52
CA ARG A 377 -6.41 -5.29 8.19
C ARG A 377 -5.41 -5.94 7.23
N VAL A 378 -4.13 -5.95 7.61
CA VAL A 378 -3.09 -6.76 6.97
C VAL A 378 -2.86 -8.06 7.74
N TRP A 379 -2.56 -9.14 7.01
CA TRP A 379 -2.55 -10.50 7.55
C TRP A 379 -1.22 -11.21 7.35
N ALA A 380 -0.93 -12.20 8.21
CA ALA A 380 0.25 -13.05 8.04
C ALA A 380 0.25 -13.83 6.71
N SER A 381 -0.91 -14.06 6.09
CA SER A 381 -1.05 -14.66 4.75
C SER A 381 -0.34 -13.89 3.65
N SER A 382 -0.02 -12.61 3.87
CA SER A 382 0.81 -11.82 2.95
C SER A 382 2.20 -12.43 2.75
N PHE A 383 2.79 -13.04 3.79
CA PHE A 383 4.15 -13.56 3.77
C PHE A 383 4.28 -15.01 4.29
N VAL A 384 3.17 -15.69 4.58
CA VAL A 384 3.14 -17.10 4.98
C VAL A 384 2.14 -17.84 4.08
N SER A 385 2.53 -19.00 3.55
CA SER A 385 1.63 -19.84 2.76
C SER A 385 0.65 -20.64 3.63
N GLU A 386 -0.34 -21.27 3.01
CA GLU A 386 -1.32 -22.16 3.66
C GLU A 386 -0.64 -23.30 4.46
N ILE A 387 0.55 -23.74 4.04
CA ILE A 387 1.34 -24.77 4.71
C ILE A 387 2.39 -24.21 5.70
N GLY A 388 2.28 -22.93 6.07
CA GLY A 388 3.17 -22.28 7.03
C GLY A 388 4.56 -21.93 6.52
N MET A 389 4.79 -21.98 5.21
CA MET A 389 6.10 -21.67 4.62
C MET A 389 6.24 -20.18 4.34
N ALA A 390 7.43 -19.63 4.61
CA ALA A 390 7.74 -18.22 4.37
C ALA A 390 7.65 -17.88 2.87
N GLN A 391 6.92 -16.81 2.55
CA GLN A 391 6.73 -16.27 1.20
C GLN A 391 6.99 -14.74 1.12
N PRO A 392 8.13 -14.21 1.61
CA PRO A 392 8.42 -12.78 1.58
C PRO A 392 8.85 -12.25 0.19
N GLN A 393 8.93 -13.12 -0.83
CA GLN A 393 9.48 -12.79 -2.15
C GLN A 393 8.70 -11.66 -2.83
N ARG A 394 7.40 -11.55 -2.55
CA ARG A 394 6.53 -10.49 -3.10
C ARG A 394 6.97 -9.11 -2.64
N PHE A 395 7.16 -8.93 -1.32
CA PHE A 395 7.72 -7.70 -0.77
C PHE A 395 9.14 -7.44 -1.27
N ARG A 396 9.97 -8.49 -1.35
CA ARG A 396 11.34 -8.38 -1.89
C ARG A 396 11.35 -7.89 -3.33
N ASP A 397 10.43 -8.35 -4.18
CA ASP A 397 10.33 -7.92 -5.58
C ASP A 397 10.04 -6.43 -5.70
N VAL A 398 8.99 -5.94 -5.02
CA VAL A 398 8.65 -4.51 -4.98
C VAL A 398 9.84 -3.67 -4.51
N ILE A 399 10.52 -4.10 -3.45
CA ILE A 399 11.69 -3.39 -2.92
C ILE A 399 12.83 -3.39 -3.93
N HIS A 400 13.16 -4.54 -4.52
CA HIS A 400 14.21 -4.64 -5.54
C HIS A 400 13.94 -3.73 -6.74
N ARG A 401 12.68 -3.60 -7.17
CA ARG A 401 12.26 -2.69 -8.24
C ARG A 401 12.52 -1.22 -7.86
N LEU A 402 12.11 -0.81 -6.66
CA LEU A 402 12.41 0.53 -6.14
C LEU A 402 13.91 0.80 -6.08
N LEU A 403 14.70 -0.13 -5.55
CA LEU A 403 16.17 -0.02 -5.46
C LEU A 403 16.86 -0.01 -6.83
N ALA A 404 16.24 -0.64 -7.84
CA ALA A 404 16.67 -0.58 -9.23
C ALA A 404 16.35 0.78 -9.90
N GLY A 405 15.65 1.68 -9.22
CA GLY A 405 15.29 3.01 -9.72
C GLY A 405 13.95 3.06 -10.44
N GLN A 406 13.13 2.01 -10.34
CA GLN A 406 11.78 2.00 -10.91
C GLN A 406 10.85 2.94 -10.14
N ARG A 407 9.84 3.47 -10.83
CA ARG A 407 8.77 4.28 -10.24
C ARG A 407 7.88 3.45 -9.31
N VAL A 408 7.38 4.06 -8.25
CA VAL A 408 6.68 3.33 -7.18
C VAL A 408 5.41 2.63 -7.66
N GLY A 409 4.64 3.24 -8.56
CA GLY A 409 3.42 2.62 -9.11
C GLY A 409 3.71 1.41 -9.98
N MET A 410 4.82 1.41 -10.73
CA MET A 410 5.22 0.23 -11.49
C MET A 410 5.84 -0.84 -10.58
N ALA A 411 6.51 -0.44 -9.50
CA ALA A 411 7.07 -1.39 -8.54
C ALA A 411 5.97 -2.25 -7.88
N THR A 412 4.73 -1.78 -7.80
CA THR A 412 3.59 -2.49 -7.18
C THR A 412 2.85 -3.44 -8.12
N ASP A 413 3.12 -3.45 -9.44
CA ASP A 413 2.48 -4.36 -10.42
C ASP A 413 2.53 -5.85 -10.01
N ALA A 414 3.58 -6.26 -9.28
CA ALA A 414 3.72 -7.63 -8.80
C ALA A 414 2.60 -8.06 -7.83
N PHE A 415 2.03 -7.12 -7.05
CA PHE A 415 0.87 -7.39 -6.20
C PHE A 415 -0.38 -7.63 -7.03
N ASN A 416 -0.55 -6.90 -8.12
CA ASN A 416 -1.71 -7.01 -9.02
C ASN A 416 -1.75 -8.38 -9.72
N GLY A 417 -0.61 -8.89 -10.19
CA GLY A 417 -0.53 -10.25 -10.71
C GLY A 417 -0.94 -11.33 -9.69
N GLN A 418 -0.57 -11.14 -8.42
CA GLN A 418 -0.92 -12.05 -7.34
C GLN A 418 -2.41 -12.01 -6.99
N TRP A 419 -3.02 -10.84 -7.05
CA TRP A 419 -4.46 -10.72 -6.91
C TRP A 419 -5.21 -11.54 -7.97
N GLY A 420 -4.74 -11.51 -9.23
CA GLY A 420 -5.28 -12.35 -10.32
C GLY A 420 -5.13 -13.87 -10.06
N VAL A 421 -3.97 -14.30 -9.57
CA VAL A 421 -3.71 -15.71 -9.21
C VAL A 421 -4.64 -16.17 -8.08
N LEU A 422 -4.75 -15.40 -7.00
CA LEU A 422 -5.59 -15.75 -5.85
C LEU A 422 -7.08 -15.75 -6.21
N SER A 423 -7.51 -14.82 -7.07
CA SER A 423 -8.88 -14.78 -7.59
C SER A 423 -9.21 -16.04 -8.40
N THR A 424 -8.29 -16.50 -9.25
CA THR A 424 -8.45 -17.75 -10.01
C THR A 424 -8.54 -18.97 -9.09
N ARG A 425 -7.64 -19.09 -8.10
CA ARG A 425 -7.66 -20.20 -7.13
C ARG A 425 -8.95 -20.24 -6.31
N LEU A 426 -9.45 -19.09 -5.88
CA LEU A 426 -10.72 -19.00 -5.17
C LEU A 426 -11.89 -19.45 -6.05
N LEU A 427 -11.91 -18.99 -7.31
CA LEU A 427 -12.93 -19.39 -8.28
C LEU A 427 -12.92 -20.90 -8.55
N GLU A 428 -11.75 -21.52 -8.71
CA GLU A 428 -11.63 -22.97 -8.86
C GLU A 428 -12.26 -23.73 -7.68
N LYS A 429 -11.96 -23.32 -6.43
CA LYS A 429 -12.56 -23.94 -5.24
C LYS A 429 -14.07 -23.71 -5.17
N LEU A 430 -14.57 -22.53 -5.53
CA LEU A 430 -16.01 -22.27 -5.60
C LEU A 430 -16.70 -23.15 -6.64
N ASN A 431 -16.12 -23.30 -7.83
CA ASN A 431 -16.64 -24.17 -8.88
C ASN A 431 -16.65 -25.65 -8.47
N ASN A 432 -15.60 -26.12 -7.79
CA ASN A 432 -15.56 -27.47 -7.22
C ASN A 432 -16.71 -27.69 -6.23
N LYS A 433 -16.98 -26.73 -5.35
CA LYS A 433 -18.12 -26.78 -4.41
C LYS A 433 -19.46 -26.84 -5.15
N LEU A 434 -19.65 -26.04 -6.20
CA LEU A 434 -20.88 -26.06 -7.02
C LEU A 434 -21.08 -27.38 -7.75
N ASN A 435 -19.98 -28.00 -8.20
CA ASN A 435 -19.98 -29.30 -8.86
C ASN A 435 -20.11 -30.48 -7.87
N GLY A 436 -20.43 -30.21 -6.61
CA GLY A 436 -20.68 -31.22 -5.58
C GLY A 436 -19.44 -31.80 -4.91
N GLN A 437 -18.25 -31.23 -5.14
CA GLN A 437 -17.05 -31.62 -4.41
C GLN A 437 -17.06 -31.02 -2.99
N THR A 438 -16.59 -31.78 -2.01
CA THR A 438 -16.38 -31.28 -0.65
C THR A 438 -15.20 -30.33 -0.63
N VAL A 439 -15.45 -29.05 -0.36
CA VAL A 439 -14.42 -28.03 -0.16
C VAL A 439 -14.54 -27.50 1.27
N PRO A 440 -13.48 -27.58 2.10
CA PRO A 440 -13.51 -27.02 3.45
C PRO A 440 -13.80 -25.52 3.44
N ALA A 441 -14.70 -25.06 4.32
CA ALA A 441 -15.02 -23.63 4.42
C ALA A 441 -13.81 -22.78 4.82
N ALA A 442 -12.93 -23.33 5.67
CA ALA A 442 -11.68 -22.69 6.08
C ALA A 442 -10.77 -22.38 4.88
N ASP A 443 -10.69 -23.26 3.88
CA ASP A 443 -9.89 -23.04 2.68
C ASP A 443 -10.41 -21.88 1.83
N LEU A 444 -11.74 -21.81 1.65
CA LEU A 444 -12.38 -20.74 0.88
C LEU A 444 -12.16 -19.40 1.55
N LEU A 445 -12.32 -19.36 2.87
CA LEU A 445 -12.08 -18.17 3.65
C LEU A 445 -10.61 -17.73 3.62
N ALA A 446 -9.66 -18.66 3.81
CA ALA A 446 -8.24 -18.35 3.76
C ALA A 446 -7.83 -17.75 2.40
N LEU A 447 -8.37 -18.30 1.30
CA LEU A 447 -8.17 -17.74 -0.04
C LEU A 447 -8.84 -16.38 -0.23
N GLN A 448 -10.05 -16.19 0.31
CA GLN A 448 -10.75 -14.91 0.25
C GLN A 448 -9.96 -13.82 1.00
N ILE A 449 -9.50 -14.13 2.22
CA ILE A 449 -8.66 -13.23 3.01
C ILE A 449 -7.37 -12.92 2.25
N ALA A 450 -6.64 -13.92 1.76
CA ALA A 450 -5.41 -13.68 1.01
C ALA A 450 -5.63 -12.83 -0.25
N ARG A 451 -6.73 -13.07 -0.99
CA ARG A 451 -7.12 -12.30 -2.19
C ARG A 451 -7.42 -10.84 -1.84
N ASP A 452 -8.18 -10.61 -0.77
CA ASP A 452 -8.60 -9.27 -0.37
C ASP A 452 -7.49 -8.51 0.38
N ASP A 453 -6.58 -9.22 1.04
CA ASP A 453 -5.37 -8.69 1.67
C ASP A 453 -4.41 -8.13 0.62
N ILE A 454 -4.12 -8.89 -0.46
CA ILE A 454 -3.12 -8.47 -1.45
C ILE A 454 -3.56 -7.24 -2.26
N ARG A 455 -4.85 -7.09 -2.56
CA ARG A 455 -5.37 -5.94 -3.32
C ARG A 455 -5.39 -4.64 -2.51
N ASN A 456 -5.30 -4.75 -1.18
CA ASN A 456 -5.41 -3.60 -0.27
C ASN A 456 -4.08 -2.87 -0.08
N TYR A 457 -2.98 -3.34 -0.70
CA TYR A 457 -1.75 -2.57 -0.79
C TYR A 457 -1.90 -1.44 -1.80
N VAL A 458 -1.74 -0.20 -1.36
CA VAL A 458 -1.91 0.99 -2.21
C VAL A 458 -0.78 1.98 -2.05
N VAL A 459 -0.52 2.73 -3.12
CA VAL A 459 0.36 3.90 -3.08
C VAL A 459 -0.43 5.14 -2.66
N LEU A 460 0.02 5.79 -1.60
CA LEU A 460 -0.30 7.18 -1.26
C LEU A 460 0.85 8.06 -1.76
N GLY A 461 0.54 9.08 -2.55
CA GLY A 461 1.52 9.86 -3.29
C GLY A 461 1.31 9.80 -4.81
N ASP A 462 2.17 10.50 -5.55
CA ASP A 462 2.31 10.41 -7.00
C ASP A 462 3.00 9.08 -7.37
N PRO A 463 2.35 8.17 -8.10
CA PRO A 463 2.89 6.85 -8.41
C PRO A 463 4.09 6.92 -9.35
N ALA A 464 4.36 8.07 -9.97
CA ALA A 464 5.52 8.28 -10.81
C ALA A 464 6.81 8.58 -10.01
N VAL A 465 6.77 8.84 -8.70
CA VAL A 465 8.02 9.12 -7.95
C VAL A 465 8.91 7.87 -7.90
N ARG A 466 10.23 8.08 -7.77
CA ARG A 466 11.23 7.02 -7.64
C ARG A 466 12.36 7.46 -6.72
N LEU A 467 13.14 6.48 -6.25
CA LEU A 467 14.33 6.76 -5.43
C LEU A 467 15.37 7.58 -6.22
N LYS A 468 15.96 8.58 -5.57
CA LYS A 468 17.09 9.37 -6.08
C LYS A 468 18.26 9.32 -5.08
N PRO A 469 18.90 8.16 -4.94
CA PRO A 469 20.02 8.01 -4.02
C PRO A 469 21.26 8.76 -4.50
N GLU A 470 22.21 8.95 -3.59
CA GLU A 470 23.60 9.33 -3.89
C GLU A 470 24.23 8.43 -4.98
N GLN A 471 25.27 8.95 -5.63
CA GLN A 471 26.05 8.10 -6.53
C GLN A 471 26.74 7.01 -5.73
N ASP A 472 27.00 5.89 -6.39
CA ASP A 472 27.79 4.84 -5.79
C ASP A 472 29.26 5.25 -5.89
N ASP A 473 29.87 5.63 -4.77
CA ASP A 473 31.24 6.18 -4.73
C ASP A 473 32.34 5.14 -5.07
N VAL A 474 31.97 3.90 -5.43
CA VAL A 474 32.89 2.85 -5.87
C VAL A 474 32.74 2.61 -7.39
N SER A 475 32.98 3.67 -8.16
CA SER A 475 33.41 3.57 -9.55
C SER A 475 34.82 4.15 -9.66
N GLY A 476 35.79 3.33 -9.23
CA GLY A 476 37.23 3.51 -9.40
C GLY A 476 37.87 2.17 -9.73
#